data_AF-A0A1I4TG13-F1
#
_entry.id   AF-A0A1I4TG13-F1
#
_cell.length_a   1.000
_cell.length_b   1.000
_cell.length_c   1.000
_cell.angle_alpha   90.00
_cell.angle_beta   90.00
_cell.angle_gamma   90.00
#
_symmetry.space_group_name_H-M   'P 1'
#
loop_
_entity.id
_entity.type
_entity.pdbx_description
1 polymer ?
#
loop_
_entity_poly.entity_id
_entity_poly.type
_entity_poly.pdbx_seq_one_letter_code
_entity_poly.pdbx_strand_id
1 'polypeptide(L)'
;MQVELIEIRDHLSRFPPFDGLPEDTLADLARQVEIGYFKAGTQILEFAQPITDLHYIRSGAVEVQRRNGDLYNRLGEGDFFGQAGLLRHNRTRFPVRAIEDTLIYFIPDVLFQQLCDEHDGFAEFVGAEGQSPLKSAITNQGKASELQNIRVRTLINRLPVTVQEDATLQQAAQIMTEQSISSLMVVAAEGTDIAHQGPQMVGIVTDRDFRTRVVAESLPASTLICEVMSRDPITVQDDDSVFDAMLCMLRHNIHHLPILHRRRPVGVISLSDIIRYETQSSLYLVTNIFNKHSIEDLAALQPDVRATYVRMVNDQATAQMIGRSMSSIGRGFTQRLLELAHERFGPAPVPYCFMAHGSMARDEQLVVTDQDNALILDDSYDPALHGEYFRQLAEFVCDGLAACGYTHCKGGIMASNEQWRQPLRVWKNYFSDWIRRPNPEALLNSSIFFDLDPVAGEIELAESLRDLLAEQAARNEPFLAALARNALNRTPPLGIFRTFVMEKDGEQNNIINLKRRGTAPLTDLIRVHALACGSKAQNSFERLDAIAATKLMPPESVEKLRYALEFLSLVRIRHQAMDIEAGREPDNDIEPEKISAAERHSLKDAFQVLSNAQKFLRFRYPSLPAVRKL
;
A
#
# COMPACT_ATOMS: atom_id res chain seq x y z
N MET A 1 23.92 -43.35 -18.68
CA MET A 1 22.52 -42.91 -18.83
C MET A 1 22.44 -42.15 -20.17
N GLN A 2 21.43 -42.38 -21.02
CA GLN A 2 21.28 -41.64 -22.29
C GLN A 2 21.17 -40.13 -21.99
N VAL A 3 21.71 -39.27 -22.87
CA VAL A 3 21.77 -37.81 -22.66
C VAL A 3 20.40 -37.20 -22.34
N GLU A 4 19.34 -37.72 -22.96
CA GLU A 4 17.94 -37.31 -22.76
C GLU A 4 17.44 -37.60 -21.33
N LEU A 5 17.81 -38.73 -20.75
CA LEU A 5 17.43 -39.11 -19.39
C LEU A 5 18.12 -38.24 -18.32
N ILE A 6 19.34 -37.80 -18.61
CA ILE A 6 20.06 -36.84 -17.75
C ILE A 6 19.32 -35.51 -17.75
N GLU A 7 18.84 -35.05 -18.92
CA GLU A 7 18.11 -33.79 -19.02
C GLU A 7 16.76 -33.83 -18.28
N ILE A 8 16.00 -34.93 -18.38
CA ILE A 8 14.72 -35.09 -17.66
C ILE A 8 14.97 -35.05 -16.15
N ARG A 9 15.94 -35.84 -15.66
CA ARG A 9 16.33 -35.89 -14.24
C ARG A 9 16.77 -34.51 -13.73
N ASP A 10 17.72 -33.88 -14.42
CA ASP A 10 18.29 -32.59 -14.02
C ASP A 10 17.26 -31.46 -14.08
N HIS A 11 16.22 -31.62 -14.90
CA HIS A 11 15.11 -30.67 -14.93
C HIS A 11 14.18 -30.89 -13.74
N LEU A 12 13.72 -32.12 -13.49
CA LEU A 12 12.86 -32.44 -12.35
C LEU A 12 13.49 -32.05 -11.01
N SER A 13 14.80 -32.27 -10.85
CA SER A 13 15.52 -31.95 -9.60
C SER A 13 15.55 -30.45 -9.24
N ARG A 14 15.02 -29.57 -10.09
CA ARG A 14 14.99 -28.11 -9.87
C ARG A 14 13.66 -27.60 -9.33
N PHE A 15 12.62 -28.44 -9.33
CA PHE A 15 11.25 -28.01 -9.04
C PHE A 15 10.61 -28.88 -7.95
N PRO A 16 9.97 -28.28 -6.94
CA PRO A 16 9.15 -29.02 -5.98
C PRO A 16 8.01 -29.79 -6.66
N PRO A 17 7.61 -30.96 -6.14
CA PRO A 17 8.19 -31.68 -4.99
C PRO A 17 9.40 -32.57 -5.35
N PHE A 18 9.91 -32.51 -6.59
CA PHE A 18 10.95 -33.42 -7.08
C PHE A 18 12.36 -33.03 -6.67
N ASP A 19 12.60 -31.76 -6.36
CA ASP A 19 13.88 -31.24 -5.84
C ASP A 19 14.32 -31.84 -4.50
N GLY A 20 13.37 -32.35 -3.71
CA GLY A 20 13.61 -33.05 -2.46
C GLY A 20 13.86 -34.57 -2.60
N LEU A 21 13.77 -35.13 -3.81
CA LEU A 21 13.91 -36.58 -4.03
C LEU A 21 15.38 -37.01 -4.19
N PRO A 22 15.77 -38.20 -3.72
CA PRO A 22 17.10 -38.75 -3.95
C PRO A 22 17.44 -38.85 -5.45
N GLU A 23 18.72 -38.67 -5.80
CA GLU A 23 19.17 -38.67 -7.19
C GLU A 23 18.88 -40.01 -7.90
N ASP A 24 18.97 -41.13 -7.18
CA ASP A 24 18.64 -42.46 -7.70
C ASP A 24 17.13 -42.58 -8.02
N THR A 25 16.26 -42.06 -7.15
CA THR A 25 14.80 -41.99 -7.36
C THR A 25 14.47 -41.14 -8.59
N LEU A 26 15.11 -39.99 -8.76
CA LEU A 26 14.92 -39.13 -9.94
C LEU A 26 15.44 -39.79 -11.22
N ALA A 27 16.55 -40.54 -11.14
CA ALA A 27 17.09 -41.27 -12.27
C ALA A 27 16.18 -42.43 -12.71
N ASP A 28 15.50 -43.08 -11.76
CA ASP A 28 14.51 -44.13 -12.04
C ASP A 28 13.19 -43.54 -12.56
N LEU A 29 12.79 -42.36 -12.08
CA LEU A 29 11.64 -41.62 -12.59
C LEU A 29 11.85 -41.18 -14.04
N ALA A 30 13.02 -40.61 -14.35
CA ALA A 30 13.36 -40.17 -15.70
C ALA A 30 13.28 -41.30 -16.74
N ARG A 31 13.49 -42.57 -16.35
CA ARG A 31 13.39 -43.73 -17.26
C ARG A 31 11.96 -44.16 -17.57
N GLN A 32 10.99 -43.74 -16.77
CA GLN A 32 9.60 -44.21 -16.81
C GLN A 32 8.61 -43.11 -17.21
N VAL A 33 9.09 -41.89 -17.43
CA VAL A 33 8.29 -40.78 -17.93
C VAL A 33 8.00 -40.96 -19.42
N GLU A 34 6.73 -40.80 -19.80
CA GLU A 34 6.36 -40.58 -21.21
C GLU A 34 6.32 -39.08 -21.52
N ILE A 35 6.59 -38.69 -22.77
CA ILE A 35 6.65 -37.29 -23.18
C ILE A 35 5.55 -37.03 -24.21
N GLY A 36 4.77 -35.97 -24.02
CA GLY A 36 3.76 -35.53 -24.99
C GLY A 36 3.78 -34.03 -25.23
N TYR A 37 3.44 -33.65 -26.46
CA TYR A 37 3.42 -32.27 -26.92
C TYR A 37 1.99 -31.83 -27.29
N PHE A 38 1.58 -30.67 -26.79
CA PHE A 38 0.26 -30.10 -27.00
C PHE A 38 0.41 -28.69 -27.60
N LYS A 39 -0.31 -28.44 -28.69
CA LYS A 39 -0.34 -27.09 -29.30
C LYS A 39 -1.19 -26.13 -28.46
N ALA A 40 -0.87 -24.85 -28.51
CA ALA A 40 -1.69 -23.79 -27.92
C ALA A 40 -3.19 -23.95 -28.28
N GLY A 41 -4.06 -23.88 -27.28
CA GLY A 41 -5.50 -24.04 -27.41
C GLY A 41 -6.02 -25.48 -27.31
N THR A 42 -5.15 -26.49 -27.26
CA THR A 42 -5.54 -27.91 -27.17
C THR A 42 -6.10 -28.24 -25.79
N GLN A 43 -7.23 -28.94 -25.74
CA GLN A 43 -7.75 -29.51 -24.49
C GLN A 43 -6.89 -30.72 -24.09
N ILE A 44 -6.25 -30.66 -22.92
CA ILE A 44 -5.36 -31.71 -22.41
C ILE A 44 -6.14 -32.69 -21.54
N LEU A 45 -6.96 -32.17 -20.61
CA LEU A 45 -7.82 -33.00 -19.77
C LEU A 45 -9.28 -32.53 -19.82
N GLU A 46 -10.24 -33.45 -19.99
CA GLU A 46 -11.68 -33.18 -19.88
C GLU A 46 -12.25 -33.55 -18.51
N PHE A 47 -13.35 -32.91 -18.11
CA PHE A 47 -14.00 -33.21 -16.83
C PHE A 47 -14.47 -34.66 -16.77
N ALA A 48 -14.18 -35.35 -15.65
CA ALA A 48 -14.55 -36.73 -15.37
C ALA A 48 -13.94 -37.80 -16.30
N GLN A 49 -13.01 -37.44 -17.18
CA GLN A 49 -12.26 -38.43 -17.94
C GLN A 49 -11.35 -39.25 -17.00
N PRO A 50 -11.11 -40.55 -17.28
CA PRO A 50 -10.12 -41.34 -16.56
C PRO A 50 -8.75 -40.67 -16.63
N ILE A 51 -8.01 -40.71 -15.52
CA ILE A 51 -6.63 -40.22 -15.45
C ILE A 51 -5.74 -41.29 -14.84
N THR A 52 -4.62 -41.56 -15.48
CA THR A 52 -3.66 -42.62 -15.12
C THR A 52 -2.26 -42.10 -14.86
N ASP A 53 -2.05 -40.79 -15.03
CA ASP A 53 -0.73 -40.17 -15.01
C ASP A 53 -0.79 -38.80 -14.34
N LEU A 54 0.26 -38.48 -13.59
CA LEU A 54 0.53 -37.13 -13.14
C LEU A 54 1.19 -36.38 -14.29
N HIS A 55 0.67 -35.20 -14.63
CA HIS A 55 1.13 -34.43 -15.78
C HIS A 55 2.04 -33.31 -15.28
N TYR A 56 3.35 -33.50 -15.41
CA TYR A 56 4.36 -32.50 -15.08
C TYR A 56 4.69 -31.65 -16.31
N ILE A 57 4.73 -30.33 -16.16
CA ILE A 57 4.97 -29.39 -17.27
C ILE A 57 6.46 -29.15 -17.43
N ARG A 58 7.06 -29.73 -18.47
CA ARG A 58 8.47 -29.52 -18.81
C ARG A 58 8.73 -28.14 -19.41
N SER A 59 7.81 -27.64 -20.22
CA SER A 59 7.88 -26.31 -20.82
C SER A 59 6.51 -25.93 -21.37
N GLY A 60 6.15 -24.65 -21.34
CA GLY A 60 4.84 -24.16 -21.76
C GLY A 60 3.94 -23.78 -20.59
N ALA A 61 2.66 -23.57 -20.85
CA ALA A 61 1.69 -23.17 -19.84
C ALA A 61 0.28 -23.67 -20.15
N VAL A 62 -0.47 -23.99 -19.09
CA VAL A 62 -1.83 -24.51 -19.18
C VAL A 62 -2.78 -23.72 -18.29
N GLU A 63 -4.04 -23.72 -18.69
CA GLU A 63 -5.17 -23.18 -17.94
C GLU A 63 -5.94 -24.33 -17.30
N VAL A 64 -6.06 -24.30 -15.99
CA VAL A 64 -6.91 -25.23 -15.22
C VAL A 64 -8.25 -24.56 -15.00
N GLN A 65 -9.33 -25.27 -15.32
CA GLN A 65 -10.69 -24.73 -15.28
C GLN A 65 -11.54 -25.45 -14.22
N ARG A 66 -12.55 -24.75 -13.71
CA ARG A 66 -13.62 -25.35 -12.92
C ARG A 66 -14.66 -26.01 -13.83
N ARG A 67 -15.56 -26.81 -13.26
CA ARG A 67 -16.64 -27.49 -14.00
C ARG A 67 -17.53 -26.52 -14.80
N ASN A 68 -17.70 -25.28 -14.33
CA ASN A 68 -18.50 -24.26 -14.98
C ASN A 68 -17.73 -23.48 -16.07
N GLY A 69 -16.47 -23.82 -16.34
CA GLY A 69 -15.62 -23.14 -17.33
C GLY A 69 -14.84 -21.95 -16.77
N ASP A 70 -15.04 -21.58 -15.50
CA ASP A 70 -14.28 -20.50 -14.87
C ASP A 70 -12.81 -20.89 -14.70
N LEU A 71 -11.93 -19.91 -14.81
CA LEU A 71 -10.51 -20.07 -14.52
C LEU A 71 -10.33 -20.53 -13.06
N TYR A 72 -9.71 -21.69 -12.87
CA TYR A 72 -9.31 -22.19 -11.55
C TYR A 72 -7.87 -21.78 -11.23
N ASN A 73 -6.94 -22.06 -12.15
CA ASN A 73 -5.53 -21.76 -11.98
C ASN A 73 -4.81 -21.66 -13.34
N ARG A 74 -3.60 -21.12 -13.37
CA ARG A 74 -2.66 -21.23 -14.51
C ARG A 74 -1.37 -21.86 -14.00
N LEU A 75 -0.88 -22.86 -14.72
CA LEU A 75 0.30 -23.64 -14.37
C LEU A 75 1.33 -23.53 -15.49
N GLY A 76 2.61 -23.47 -15.14
CA GLY A 76 3.74 -23.30 -16.07
C GLY A 76 4.84 -24.34 -15.86
N GLU A 77 6.01 -24.10 -16.46
CA GLU A 77 7.20 -24.95 -16.30
C GLU A 77 7.52 -25.22 -14.82
N GLY A 78 7.65 -26.50 -14.48
CA GLY A 78 7.89 -26.96 -13.11
C GLY A 78 6.63 -27.34 -12.34
N ASP A 79 5.45 -26.87 -12.77
CA ASP A 79 4.19 -27.22 -12.14
C ASP A 79 3.66 -28.56 -12.68
N PHE A 80 2.69 -29.15 -11.97
CA PHE A 80 2.01 -30.37 -12.40
C PHE A 80 0.50 -30.31 -12.16
N PHE A 81 -0.24 -31.18 -12.84
CA PHE A 81 -1.68 -31.32 -12.65
C PHE A 81 -2.12 -32.78 -12.81
N GLY A 82 -3.34 -33.07 -12.33
CA GLY A 82 -3.93 -34.42 -12.37
C GLY A 82 -3.88 -35.15 -11.03
N GLN A 83 -3.06 -34.68 -10.08
CA GLN A 83 -2.91 -35.20 -8.72
C GLN A 83 -4.23 -35.37 -7.99
N ALA A 84 -5.13 -34.38 -8.09
CA ALA A 84 -6.42 -34.44 -7.41
C ALA A 84 -7.31 -35.58 -7.93
N GLY A 85 -7.12 -36.00 -9.18
CA GLY A 85 -7.79 -37.14 -9.78
C GLY A 85 -7.16 -38.47 -9.34
N LEU A 86 -5.83 -38.55 -9.33
CA LEU A 86 -5.09 -39.74 -8.87
C LEU A 86 -5.35 -40.06 -7.39
N LEU A 87 -5.45 -39.04 -6.54
CA LEU A 87 -5.75 -39.22 -5.12
C LEU A 87 -7.22 -39.55 -4.83
N ARG A 88 -8.15 -39.29 -5.77
CA ARG A 88 -9.61 -39.36 -5.53
C ARG A 88 -10.36 -40.02 -6.69
N HIS A 89 -10.09 -41.32 -6.89
CA HIS A 89 -10.80 -42.24 -7.80
C HIS A 89 -10.40 -42.20 -9.29
N ASN A 90 -9.17 -41.79 -9.62
CA ASN A 90 -8.59 -41.82 -10.97
C ASN A 90 -9.49 -41.17 -12.04
N ARG A 91 -10.11 -40.03 -11.68
CA ARG A 91 -10.90 -39.21 -12.58
C ARG A 91 -10.52 -37.74 -12.52
N THR A 92 -10.43 -37.11 -13.68
CA THR A 92 -10.12 -35.69 -13.80
C THR A 92 -11.19 -34.83 -13.13
N ARG A 93 -10.78 -34.02 -12.15
CA ARG A 93 -11.67 -33.10 -11.44
C ARG A 93 -11.70 -31.70 -12.06
N PHE A 94 -10.57 -31.28 -12.61
CA PHE A 94 -10.39 -29.96 -13.21
C PHE A 94 -9.94 -30.14 -14.66
N PRO A 95 -10.74 -29.70 -15.64
CA PRO A 95 -10.32 -29.67 -17.03
C PRO A 95 -9.07 -28.80 -17.21
N VAL A 96 -8.22 -29.17 -18.17
CA VAL A 96 -6.96 -28.47 -18.44
C VAL A 96 -6.81 -28.21 -19.94
N ARG A 97 -6.45 -26.99 -20.31
CA ARG A 97 -6.24 -26.57 -21.70
C ARG A 97 -4.88 -25.90 -21.87
N ALA A 98 -4.14 -26.25 -22.92
CA ALA A 98 -2.88 -25.59 -23.27
C ALA A 98 -3.15 -24.11 -23.63
N ILE A 99 -2.43 -23.18 -23.00
CA ILE A 99 -2.48 -21.75 -23.35
C ILE A 99 -1.45 -21.44 -24.43
N GLU A 100 -0.30 -22.12 -24.37
CA GLU A 100 0.76 -22.09 -25.38
C GLU A 100 1.23 -23.51 -25.70
N ASP A 101 2.17 -23.63 -26.63
CA ASP A 101 2.76 -24.91 -26.98
C ASP A 101 3.45 -25.52 -25.75
N THR A 102 2.96 -26.67 -25.30
CA THR A 102 3.26 -27.26 -23.99
C THR A 102 3.81 -28.67 -24.13
N LEU A 103 4.93 -28.93 -23.49
CA LEU A 103 5.57 -30.24 -23.37
C LEU A 103 5.31 -30.79 -21.97
N ILE A 104 4.77 -32.00 -21.89
CA ILE A 104 4.37 -32.66 -20.65
C ILE A 104 5.14 -33.95 -20.47
N TYR A 105 5.58 -34.17 -19.24
CA TYR A 105 6.07 -35.44 -18.72
C TYR A 105 4.93 -36.13 -17.99
N PHE A 106 4.56 -37.33 -18.46
CA PHE A 106 3.55 -38.17 -17.87
C PHE A 106 4.23 -39.15 -16.92
N ILE A 107 3.91 -39.01 -15.63
CA ILE A 107 4.43 -39.86 -14.56
C ILE A 107 3.32 -40.86 -14.20
N PRO A 108 3.53 -42.17 -14.40
CA PRO A 108 2.49 -43.17 -14.18
C PRO A 108 1.93 -43.18 -12.75
N ASP A 109 0.63 -43.43 -12.58
CA ASP A 109 -0.05 -43.50 -11.27
C ASP A 109 0.68 -44.45 -10.32
N VAL A 110 1.15 -45.61 -10.80
CA VAL A 110 1.91 -46.56 -9.97
C VAL A 110 3.15 -45.91 -9.36
N LEU A 111 3.89 -45.12 -10.14
CA LEU A 111 5.08 -44.42 -9.66
C LEU A 111 4.69 -43.24 -8.77
N PHE A 112 3.63 -42.52 -9.11
CA PHE A 112 3.09 -41.45 -8.29
C PHE A 112 2.67 -41.93 -6.88
N GLN A 113 1.99 -43.07 -6.78
CA GLN A 113 1.64 -43.68 -5.49
C GLN A 113 2.88 -44.14 -4.72
N GLN A 114 3.85 -44.76 -5.40
CA GLN A 114 5.14 -45.13 -4.77
C GLN A 114 5.85 -43.92 -4.17
N LEU A 115 5.90 -42.79 -4.88
CA LEU A 115 6.50 -41.56 -4.35
C LEU A 115 5.72 -41.01 -3.15
N CYS A 116 4.38 -41.08 -3.17
CA CYS A 116 3.55 -40.69 -2.02
C CYS A 116 3.78 -41.61 -0.81
N ASP A 117 4.01 -42.91 -1.03
CA ASP A 117 4.19 -43.89 0.04
C ASP A 117 5.61 -43.85 0.63
N GLU A 118 6.63 -43.56 -0.19
CA GLU A 118 8.05 -43.61 0.20
C GLU A 118 8.62 -42.25 0.64
N HIS A 119 7.98 -41.14 0.27
CA HIS A 119 8.48 -39.80 0.53
C HIS A 119 7.40 -38.86 1.11
N ASP A 120 7.41 -38.71 2.44
CA ASP A 120 6.45 -37.86 3.19
C ASP A 120 6.38 -36.42 2.64
N GLY A 121 7.53 -35.81 2.31
CA GLY A 121 7.57 -34.44 1.76
C GLY A 121 6.89 -34.33 0.38
N PHE A 122 6.95 -35.39 -0.43
CA PHE A 122 6.25 -35.46 -1.71
C PHE A 122 4.73 -35.62 -1.47
N ALA A 123 4.35 -36.53 -0.57
CA ALA A 123 2.96 -36.80 -0.20
C ALA A 123 2.25 -35.58 0.40
N GLU A 124 2.92 -34.86 1.30
CA GLU A 124 2.41 -33.63 1.91
C GLU A 124 2.23 -32.53 0.86
N PHE A 125 3.22 -32.31 0.00
CA PHE A 125 3.15 -31.30 -1.05
C PHE A 125 1.98 -31.55 -2.01
N VAL A 126 1.85 -32.79 -2.48
CA VAL A 126 0.80 -33.14 -3.45
C VAL A 126 -0.58 -33.25 -2.80
N GLY A 127 -0.65 -33.67 -1.53
CA GLY A 127 -1.89 -33.74 -0.75
C GLY A 127 -2.42 -32.37 -0.32
N ALA A 128 -1.52 -31.41 -0.07
CA ALA A 128 -1.86 -30.03 0.26
C ALA A 128 -2.55 -29.33 -0.92
N GLU A 129 -2.15 -29.59 -2.16
CA GLU A 129 -2.75 -28.99 -3.36
C GLU A 129 -4.10 -29.61 -3.79
N GLY A 130 -4.98 -29.83 -2.81
CA GLY A 130 -6.44 -29.87 -2.96
C GLY A 130 -7.15 -28.82 -2.09
N GLN A 131 -6.39 -28.10 -1.28
CA GLN A 131 -6.77 -26.96 -0.46
C GLN A 131 -5.65 -25.94 -0.60
N SER A 132 -5.91 -24.86 -1.34
CA SER A 132 -4.99 -23.73 -1.38
C SER A 132 -4.39 -23.44 0.01
N PRO A 133 -3.07 -23.16 0.12
CA PRO A 133 -2.49 -22.56 1.34
C PRO A 133 -3.24 -21.30 1.80
N LEU A 134 -4.08 -20.75 0.92
CA LEU A 134 -4.98 -19.63 1.11
C LEU A 134 -6.36 -19.99 1.74
N LYS A 135 -6.57 -21.19 2.30
CA LYS A 135 -7.84 -21.53 3.00
C LYS A 135 -7.77 -22.26 4.34
N SER A 136 -6.60 -22.67 4.81
CA SER A 136 -6.40 -23.21 6.17
C SER A 136 -5.79 -22.20 7.15
N ALA A 137 -5.36 -21.03 6.66
CA ALA A 137 -5.15 -19.84 7.48
C ALA A 137 -6.34 -18.89 7.29
N ILE A 138 -7.06 -18.60 8.37
CA ILE A 138 -7.93 -17.41 8.52
C ILE A 138 -9.31 -17.49 7.85
N THR A 139 -10.09 -18.52 8.19
CA THR A 139 -11.56 -18.32 8.35
C THR A 139 -11.86 -18.07 9.83
N ASN A 140 -11.87 -16.80 10.22
CA ASN A 140 -12.56 -16.22 11.38
C ASN A 140 -12.24 -16.69 12.82
N GLN A 141 -11.26 -17.58 13.07
CA GLN A 141 -10.91 -17.96 14.46
C GLN A 141 -9.63 -17.33 15.04
N GLY A 142 -8.76 -16.71 14.22
CA GLY A 142 -7.53 -16.06 14.73
C GLY A 142 -7.77 -14.76 15.52
N LYS A 143 -8.66 -13.88 15.05
CA LYS A 143 -8.85 -12.54 15.62
C LYS A 143 -9.47 -12.54 17.01
N ALA A 144 -10.45 -13.42 17.26
CA ALA A 144 -11.01 -13.62 18.60
C ALA A 144 -9.98 -14.29 19.54
N SER A 145 -9.10 -15.16 19.01
CA SER A 145 -8.09 -15.86 19.80
C SER A 145 -6.93 -14.95 20.22
N GLU A 146 -6.59 -13.91 19.46
CA GLU A 146 -5.55 -12.94 19.84
C GLU A 146 -6.01 -12.01 20.96
N LEU A 147 -7.20 -11.40 20.84
CA LEU A 147 -7.78 -10.54 21.89
C LEU A 147 -8.03 -11.25 23.22
N GLN A 148 -8.28 -12.57 23.18
CA GLN A 148 -8.42 -13.40 24.37
C GLN A 148 -7.09 -13.57 25.13
N ASN A 149 -5.95 -13.45 24.44
CA ASN A 149 -4.62 -13.64 25.02
C ASN A 149 -3.97 -12.34 25.51
N ILE A 150 -4.45 -11.18 25.05
CA ILE A 150 -3.89 -9.87 25.39
C ILE A 150 -4.51 -9.36 26.69
N ARG A 151 -3.65 -8.91 27.62
CA ARG A 151 -4.06 -8.37 28.92
C ARG A 151 -4.27 -6.87 28.83
N VAL A 152 -5.30 -6.34 29.48
CA VAL A 152 -5.66 -4.92 29.44
C VAL A 152 -4.51 -4.00 29.89
N ARG A 153 -3.66 -4.43 30.83
CA ARG A 153 -2.44 -3.69 31.23
C ARG A 153 -1.51 -3.31 30.07
N THR A 154 -1.52 -4.07 28.98
CA THR A 154 -0.71 -3.77 27.80
C THR A 154 -1.21 -2.56 27.02
N LEU A 155 -2.47 -2.16 27.21
CA LEU A 155 -3.08 -0.99 26.57
C LEU A 155 -2.97 0.28 27.44
N ILE A 156 -2.47 0.18 28.69
CA ILE A 156 -2.32 1.32 29.60
C ILE A 156 -1.06 2.10 29.21
N ASN A 157 -1.24 3.20 28.49
CA ASN A 157 -0.14 4.02 27.96
C ASN A 157 0.29 5.18 28.89
N ARG A 158 -0.43 5.40 30.00
CA ARG A 158 -0.14 6.48 30.94
C ARG A 158 -0.73 6.20 32.32
N LEU A 159 -0.20 6.91 33.32
CA LEU A 159 -0.79 6.96 34.64
C LEU A 159 -2.19 7.57 34.60
N PRO A 160 -3.07 7.18 35.53
CA PRO A 160 -4.41 7.69 35.60
C PRO A 160 -4.42 9.19 35.89
N VAL A 161 -5.10 9.97 35.06
CA VAL A 161 -5.39 11.37 35.38
C VAL A 161 -6.59 11.40 36.31
N THR A 162 -6.41 12.01 37.48
CA THR A 162 -7.41 12.05 38.54
C THR A 162 -7.72 13.48 38.96
N VAL A 163 -8.93 13.69 39.49
CA VAL A 163 -9.37 14.93 40.12
C VAL A 163 -10.09 14.64 41.42
N GLN A 164 -10.01 15.56 42.38
CA GLN A 164 -10.73 15.44 43.64
C GLN A 164 -12.25 15.66 43.42
N GLU A 165 -13.07 15.01 44.24
CA GLU A 165 -14.53 15.06 44.13
C GLU A 165 -15.14 16.45 44.41
N ASP A 166 -14.41 17.31 45.12
CA ASP A 166 -14.76 18.69 45.43
C ASP A 166 -14.23 19.70 44.41
N ALA A 167 -13.60 19.25 43.32
CA ALA A 167 -13.18 20.11 42.24
C ALA A 167 -14.37 20.63 41.42
N THR A 168 -14.21 21.81 40.84
CA THR A 168 -15.24 22.40 39.97
C THR A 168 -15.22 21.78 38.57
N LEU A 169 -16.35 21.86 37.87
CA LEU A 169 -16.44 21.47 36.45
C LEU A 169 -15.44 22.25 35.58
N GLN A 170 -15.16 23.51 35.91
CA GLN A 170 -14.14 24.31 35.22
C GLN A 170 -12.73 23.72 35.38
N GLN A 171 -12.34 23.37 36.60
CA GLN A 171 -11.03 22.76 36.88
C GLN A 171 -10.91 21.41 36.18
N ALA A 172 -11.95 20.59 36.23
CA ALA A 172 -11.99 19.31 35.53
C ALA A 172 -11.84 19.48 34.01
N ALA A 173 -12.58 20.41 33.40
CA ALA A 173 -12.47 20.70 31.97
C ALA A 173 -11.08 21.23 31.57
N GLN A 174 -10.47 22.06 32.42
CA GLN A 174 -9.11 22.55 32.21
C GLN A 174 -8.09 21.41 32.24
N ILE A 175 -8.15 20.54 33.26
CA ILE A 175 -7.30 19.35 33.33
C ILE A 175 -7.52 18.46 32.11
N MET A 176 -8.77 18.26 31.70
CA MET A 176 -9.07 17.42 30.53
C MET A 176 -8.49 17.99 29.23
N THR A 177 -8.51 19.31 29.09
CA THR A 177 -7.95 20.03 27.94
C THR A 177 -6.42 19.97 27.94
N GLU A 178 -5.79 20.32 29.07
CA GLU A 178 -4.33 20.33 29.21
C GLU A 178 -3.71 18.94 29.02
N GLN A 179 -4.39 17.90 29.52
CA GLN A 179 -3.93 16.51 29.40
C GLN A 179 -4.43 15.81 28.12
N SER A 180 -5.22 16.50 27.30
CA SER A 180 -5.84 15.97 26.07
C SER A 180 -6.55 14.62 26.29
N ILE A 181 -7.51 14.59 27.22
CA ILE A 181 -8.23 13.37 27.63
C ILE A 181 -9.75 13.56 27.53
N SER A 182 -10.46 12.48 27.20
CA SER A 182 -11.92 12.46 27.08
C SER A 182 -12.65 11.88 28.30
N SER A 183 -11.89 11.47 29.32
CA SER A 183 -12.42 11.04 30.63
C SER A 183 -11.46 11.35 31.76
N LEU A 184 -12.01 11.58 32.94
CA LEU A 184 -11.28 11.93 34.15
C LEU A 184 -11.82 11.11 35.32
N MET A 185 -10.92 10.49 36.08
CA MET A 185 -11.30 9.73 37.26
C MET A 185 -11.44 10.64 38.48
N VAL A 186 -12.50 10.45 39.24
CA VAL A 186 -12.78 11.23 40.44
C VAL A 186 -12.38 10.41 41.65
N VAL A 187 -11.60 11.02 42.54
CA VAL A 187 -11.11 10.42 43.78
C VAL A 187 -11.67 11.14 45.00
N ALA A 188 -11.82 10.42 46.11
CA ALA A 188 -12.34 10.97 47.37
C ALA A 188 -11.40 12.05 47.95
N ALA A 189 -11.99 13.12 48.49
CA ALA A 189 -11.26 14.22 49.12
C ALA A 189 -10.58 13.79 50.45
N GLU A 190 -11.19 12.86 51.19
CA GLU A 190 -10.65 12.28 52.42
C GLU A 190 -10.86 10.77 52.47
N GLY A 191 -9.81 10.03 52.83
CA GLY A 191 -9.81 8.56 52.94
C GLY A 191 -8.82 7.90 51.99
N THR A 192 -7.65 7.49 52.51
CA THR A 192 -6.93 6.38 51.90
C THR A 192 -7.75 5.12 52.13
N ASP A 193 -7.91 4.26 51.12
CA ASP A 193 -8.43 2.91 51.34
C ASP A 193 -7.66 2.30 52.53
N ILE A 194 -8.37 2.05 53.63
CA ILE A 194 -7.78 1.72 54.95
C ILE A 194 -6.97 0.42 54.86
N ALA A 195 -7.24 -0.40 53.83
CA ALA A 195 -6.48 -1.61 53.53
C ALA A 195 -5.24 -1.37 52.64
N HIS A 196 -5.19 -0.30 51.84
CA HIS A 196 -4.35 -0.26 50.65
C HIS A 196 -3.71 1.10 50.29
N GLN A 197 -3.51 2.06 51.19
CA GLN A 197 -2.62 3.25 51.00
C GLN A 197 -2.64 3.88 49.58
N GLY A 198 -3.78 4.42 49.15
CA GLY A 198 -3.92 5.12 47.86
C GLY A 198 -5.27 5.85 47.74
N PRO A 199 -5.41 6.78 46.78
CA PRO A 199 -6.65 7.53 46.58
C PRO A 199 -7.77 6.60 46.11
N GLN A 200 -8.90 6.61 46.83
CA GLN A 200 -10.07 5.82 46.50
C GLN A 200 -10.82 6.45 45.32
N MET A 201 -11.04 5.69 44.25
CA MET A 201 -11.88 6.13 43.13
C MET A 201 -13.35 6.12 43.57
N VAL A 202 -14.03 7.25 43.38
CA VAL A 202 -15.45 7.43 43.74
C VAL A 202 -16.34 7.69 42.52
N GLY A 203 -15.75 8.02 41.37
CA GLY A 203 -16.51 8.22 40.14
C GLY A 203 -15.66 8.44 38.90
N ILE A 204 -16.34 8.62 37.77
CA ILE A 204 -15.74 9.01 36.49
C ILE A 204 -16.60 10.09 35.83
N VAL A 205 -15.97 11.02 35.12
CA VAL A 205 -16.63 11.96 34.22
C VAL A 205 -16.05 11.83 32.81
N THR A 206 -16.88 12.02 31.79
CA THR A 206 -16.50 11.94 30.37
C THR A 206 -17.00 13.16 29.59
N ASP A 207 -16.51 13.37 28.36
CA ASP A 207 -17.02 14.40 27.45
C ASP A 207 -18.54 14.31 27.24
N ARG A 208 -19.07 13.08 27.26
CA ARG A 208 -20.51 12.84 27.17
C ARG A 208 -21.22 13.44 28.37
N ASP A 209 -20.71 13.26 29.58
CA ASP A 209 -21.32 13.79 30.80
C ASP A 209 -21.28 15.33 30.81
N PHE A 210 -20.17 15.94 30.37
CA PHE A 210 -20.12 17.39 30.16
C PHE A 210 -21.21 17.87 29.18
N ARG A 211 -21.39 17.19 28.05
CA ARG A 211 -22.43 17.57 27.08
C ARG A 211 -23.85 17.37 27.64
N THR A 212 -24.13 16.20 28.21
CA THR A 212 -25.50 15.80 28.53
C THR A 212 -25.97 16.21 29.91
N ARG A 213 -25.06 16.38 30.88
CA ARG A 213 -25.42 16.69 32.28
C ARG A 213 -24.98 18.08 32.71
N VAL A 214 -24.03 18.72 32.00
CA VAL A 214 -23.57 20.08 32.32
C VAL A 214 -24.14 21.08 31.33
N VAL A 215 -23.76 20.97 30.06
CA VAL A 215 -24.11 21.97 29.04
C VAL A 215 -25.61 21.92 28.72
N ALA A 216 -26.16 20.74 28.49
CA ALA A 216 -27.59 20.58 28.20
C ALA A 216 -28.48 21.07 29.37
N GLU A 217 -28.04 20.86 30.61
CA GLU A 217 -28.75 21.27 31.82
C GLU A 217 -28.39 22.71 32.27
N SER A 218 -27.53 23.41 31.52
CA SER A 218 -27.08 24.77 31.81
C SER A 218 -26.48 24.95 33.23
N LEU A 219 -25.72 23.96 33.70
CA LEU A 219 -25.06 24.03 35.01
C LEU A 219 -23.90 25.05 35.01
N PRO A 220 -23.73 25.84 36.10
CA PRO A 220 -22.59 26.75 36.24
C PRO A 220 -21.24 26.02 36.21
N ALA A 221 -20.21 26.68 35.68
CA ALA A 221 -18.84 26.13 35.66
C ALA A 221 -18.25 25.92 37.07
N SER A 222 -18.82 26.58 38.09
CA SER A 222 -18.47 26.43 39.50
C SER A 222 -19.11 25.22 40.19
N THR A 223 -20.04 24.51 39.53
CA THR A 223 -20.65 23.29 40.07
C THR A 223 -19.57 22.24 40.37
N LEU A 224 -19.77 21.46 41.43
CA LEU A 224 -18.82 20.43 41.84
C LEU A 224 -18.93 19.18 40.96
N ILE A 225 -17.80 18.54 40.69
CA ILE A 225 -17.76 17.36 39.84
C ILE A 225 -18.51 16.17 40.46
N CYS A 226 -18.55 16.06 41.79
CA CYS A 226 -19.29 15.00 42.49
C CYS A 226 -20.81 15.05 42.28
N GLU A 227 -21.35 16.18 41.83
CA GLU A 227 -22.77 16.34 41.50
C GLU A 227 -23.11 15.79 40.11
N VAL A 228 -22.11 15.67 39.22
CA VAL A 228 -22.29 15.32 37.80
C VAL A 228 -21.70 13.95 37.46
N MET A 229 -20.66 13.52 38.18
CA MET A 229 -19.94 12.28 37.91
C MET A 229 -20.84 11.04 37.92
N SER A 230 -20.47 10.04 37.14
CA SER A 230 -21.02 8.70 37.32
C SER A 230 -20.36 8.06 38.55
N ARG A 231 -21.17 7.83 39.59
CA ARG A 231 -20.78 7.08 40.80
C ARG A 231 -20.69 5.58 40.51
N ASP A 232 -19.87 4.88 41.28
CA ASP A 232 -19.65 3.43 41.18
C ASP A 232 -19.40 2.94 39.75
N PRO A 233 -18.34 3.44 39.07
CA PRO A 233 -18.07 3.13 37.69
C PRO A 233 -17.77 1.65 37.49
N ILE A 234 -18.22 1.09 36.37
CA ILE A 234 -17.87 -0.26 35.95
C ILE A 234 -16.36 -0.31 35.69
N THR A 235 -15.67 -1.27 36.29
CA THR A 235 -14.21 -1.43 36.20
C THR A 235 -13.82 -2.85 35.79
N VAL A 236 -12.59 -3.03 35.32
CA VAL A 236 -11.97 -4.34 35.05
C VAL A 236 -10.59 -4.41 35.72
N GLN A 237 -10.06 -5.62 35.94
CA GLN A 237 -8.72 -5.81 36.47
C GLN A 237 -7.66 -5.65 35.37
N ASP A 238 -6.44 -5.28 35.75
CA ASP A 238 -5.32 -5.07 34.82
C ASP A 238 -4.87 -6.36 34.12
N ASP A 239 -5.14 -7.52 34.72
CA ASP A 239 -4.92 -8.84 34.16
C ASP A 239 -6.14 -9.44 33.44
N ASP A 240 -7.26 -8.72 33.31
CA ASP A 240 -8.36 -9.15 32.44
C ASP A 240 -7.94 -9.09 30.97
N SER A 241 -8.63 -9.87 30.11
CA SER A 241 -8.35 -9.84 28.67
C SER A 241 -8.96 -8.61 28.00
N VAL A 242 -8.37 -8.15 26.90
CA VAL A 242 -8.95 -7.06 26.09
C VAL A 242 -10.34 -7.45 25.57
N PHE A 243 -10.54 -8.73 25.23
CA PHE A 243 -11.85 -9.26 24.87
C PHE A 243 -12.90 -9.09 26.00
N ASP A 244 -12.53 -9.39 27.25
CA ASP A 244 -13.43 -9.21 28.41
C ASP A 244 -13.75 -7.74 28.64
N ALA A 245 -12.78 -6.84 28.46
CA ALA A 245 -13.00 -5.41 28.52
C ALA A 245 -13.95 -4.92 27.43
N MET A 246 -13.82 -5.40 26.18
CA MET A 246 -14.76 -5.08 25.10
C MET A 246 -16.17 -5.57 25.40
N LEU A 247 -16.31 -6.81 25.89
CA LEU A 247 -17.61 -7.35 26.30
C LEU A 247 -18.21 -6.54 27.45
N CYS A 248 -17.38 -6.04 28.38
CA CYS A 248 -17.82 -5.16 29.46
C CYS A 248 -18.34 -3.82 28.91
N MET A 249 -17.59 -3.17 28.02
CA MET A 249 -18.02 -1.93 27.34
C MET A 249 -19.34 -2.11 26.59
N LEU A 250 -19.48 -3.19 25.82
CA LEU A 250 -20.67 -3.48 25.04
C LEU A 250 -21.90 -3.75 25.92
N ARG A 251 -21.75 -4.58 26.97
CA ARG A 251 -22.84 -4.92 27.89
C ARG A 251 -23.38 -3.71 28.64
N HIS A 252 -22.49 -2.81 29.04
CA HIS A 252 -22.85 -1.64 29.84
C HIS A 252 -23.03 -0.36 29.00
N ASN A 253 -22.83 -0.45 27.68
CA ASN A 253 -22.91 0.66 26.73
C ASN A 253 -22.04 1.87 27.15
N ILE A 254 -20.81 1.56 27.58
CA ILE A 254 -19.80 2.55 28.03
C ILE A 254 -18.58 2.51 27.10
N HIS A 255 -17.90 3.65 26.98
CA HIS A 255 -16.78 3.82 26.05
C HIS A 255 -15.44 4.00 26.76
N HIS A 256 -15.45 4.08 28.10
CA HIS A 256 -14.28 4.24 28.95
C HIS A 256 -14.39 3.27 30.12
N LEU A 257 -13.32 2.53 30.38
CA LEU A 257 -13.20 1.56 31.46
C LEU A 257 -12.00 1.92 32.34
N PRO A 258 -12.25 2.34 33.60
CA PRO A 258 -11.22 2.37 34.63
C PRO A 258 -10.65 0.97 34.88
N ILE A 259 -9.33 0.92 34.95
CA ILE A 259 -8.57 -0.30 35.18
C ILE A 259 -8.04 -0.27 36.60
N LEU A 260 -8.28 -1.36 37.33
CA LEU A 260 -7.80 -1.51 38.70
C LEU A 260 -6.73 -2.60 38.77
N HIS A 261 -5.68 -2.38 39.56
CA HIS A 261 -4.79 -3.43 40.03
C HIS A 261 -4.97 -3.56 41.53
N ARG A 262 -5.47 -4.71 42.02
CA ARG A 262 -5.74 -4.93 43.46
C ARG A 262 -6.54 -3.78 44.08
N ARG A 263 -7.65 -3.38 43.42
CA ARG A 263 -8.54 -2.26 43.79
C ARG A 263 -7.96 -0.85 43.69
N ARG A 264 -6.71 -0.67 43.25
CA ARG A 264 -6.14 0.66 42.99
C ARG A 264 -6.31 1.05 41.53
N PRO A 265 -6.77 2.27 41.21
CA PRO A 265 -6.83 2.74 39.82
C PRO A 265 -5.42 2.82 39.23
N VAL A 266 -5.18 2.10 38.14
CA VAL A 266 -3.90 2.07 37.42
C VAL A 266 -4.00 2.69 36.02
N GLY A 267 -5.20 2.95 35.53
CA GLY A 267 -5.40 3.61 34.24
C GLY A 267 -6.88 3.65 33.84
N VAL A 268 -7.13 4.19 32.66
CA VAL A 268 -8.42 4.11 31.96
C VAL A 268 -8.12 3.69 30.53
N ILE A 269 -8.86 2.72 30.00
CA ILE A 269 -8.86 2.43 28.56
C ILE A 269 -10.17 2.92 27.95
N SER A 270 -10.10 3.47 26.75
CA SER A 270 -11.27 3.79 25.95
C SER A 270 -11.50 2.74 24.86
N LEU A 271 -12.70 2.73 24.27
CA LEU A 271 -12.97 1.92 23.08
C LEU A 271 -11.99 2.28 21.95
N SER A 272 -11.60 3.57 21.85
CA SER A 272 -10.59 4.03 20.91
C SER A 272 -9.21 3.43 21.17
N ASP A 273 -8.82 3.14 22.42
CA ASP A 273 -7.55 2.50 22.75
C ASP A 273 -7.54 1.02 22.34
N ILE A 274 -8.67 0.35 22.46
CA ILE A 274 -8.84 -1.03 22.02
C ILE A 274 -8.84 -1.08 20.49
N ILE A 275 -9.57 -0.18 19.83
CA ILE A 275 -9.54 -0.05 18.36
C ILE A 275 -8.13 0.32 17.89
N ARG A 276 -7.42 1.22 18.59
CA ARG A 276 -6.03 1.58 18.31
C ARG A 276 -5.12 0.35 18.34
N TYR A 277 -5.24 -0.47 19.38
CA TYR A 277 -4.47 -1.70 19.50
C TYR A 277 -4.84 -2.70 18.41
N GLU A 278 -6.14 -2.90 18.15
CA GLU A 278 -6.68 -3.81 17.15
C GLU A 278 -6.31 -3.45 15.71
N THR A 279 -6.35 -2.15 15.38
CA THR A 279 -6.35 -1.75 13.97
C THR A 279 -5.00 -1.30 13.46
N GLN A 280 -4.09 -0.80 14.32
CA GLN A 280 -2.85 -0.11 13.90
C GLN A 280 -3.06 0.74 12.62
N SER A 281 -4.26 1.30 12.42
CA SER A 281 -4.76 1.70 11.11
C SER A 281 -3.94 2.85 10.55
N SER A 282 -3.82 2.98 9.23
CA SER A 282 -3.25 4.19 8.61
C SER A 282 -3.94 5.46 9.12
N LEU A 283 -5.23 5.39 9.47
CA LEU A 283 -5.97 6.47 10.11
C LEU A 283 -5.45 6.83 11.50
N TYR A 284 -5.06 5.83 12.30
CA TYR A 284 -4.53 6.06 13.64
C TYR A 284 -3.14 6.70 13.60
N LEU A 285 -2.31 6.27 12.66
CA LEU A 285 -1.00 6.89 12.44
C LEU A 285 -1.15 8.37 12.05
N VAL A 286 -2.11 8.71 11.20
CA VAL A 286 -2.44 10.11 10.88
C VAL A 286 -2.88 10.87 12.13
N THR A 287 -3.76 10.32 12.97
CA THR A 287 -4.12 10.97 14.25
C THR A 287 -2.90 11.18 15.15
N ASN A 288 -1.99 10.22 15.22
CA ASN A 288 -0.75 10.35 15.99
C ASN A 288 0.18 11.43 15.48
N ILE A 289 0.27 11.59 14.16
CA ILE A 289 1.02 12.68 13.52
C ILE A 289 0.51 14.03 14.05
N PHE A 290 -0.81 14.26 14.00
CA PHE A 290 -1.40 15.54 14.45
C PHE A 290 -1.23 15.82 15.94
N ASN A 291 -1.03 14.79 16.76
CA ASN A 291 -0.77 14.94 18.19
C ASN A 291 0.71 15.19 18.54
N LYS A 292 1.62 15.27 17.55
CA LYS A 292 3.04 15.57 17.81
C LYS A 292 3.30 17.06 17.88
N HIS A 293 4.25 17.48 18.71
CA HIS A 293 4.55 18.90 18.96
C HIS A 293 5.95 19.33 18.49
N SER A 294 6.72 18.42 17.91
CA SER A 294 8.09 18.68 17.43
C SER A 294 8.44 17.83 16.21
N ILE A 295 9.47 18.24 15.47
CA ILE A 295 9.99 17.46 14.34
C ILE A 295 10.57 16.14 14.83
N GLU A 296 11.22 16.15 15.99
CA GLU A 296 11.81 14.98 16.64
C GLU A 296 10.74 13.94 16.98
N ASP A 297 9.59 14.38 17.52
CA ASP A 297 8.47 13.50 17.83
C ASP A 297 7.79 12.93 16.59
N LEU A 298 7.78 13.70 15.49
CA LEU A 298 7.28 13.24 14.19
C LEU A 298 8.23 12.20 13.58
N ALA A 299 9.54 12.47 13.60
CA ALA A 299 10.56 11.56 13.10
C ALA A 299 10.54 10.21 13.84
N ALA A 300 10.21 10.22 15.13
CA ALA A 300 10.05 9.01 15.93
C ALA A 300 8.92 8.07 15.45
N LEU A 301 8.01 8.52 14.58
CA LEU A 301 6.94 7.69 14.00
C LEU A 301 7.37 6.87 12.77
N GLN A 302 8.60 7.04 12.28
CA GLN A 302 9.08 6.31 11.09
C GLN A 302 8.95 4.77 11.21
N PRO A 303 9.25 4.14 12.37
CA PRO A 303 9.02 2.70 12.55
C PRO A 303 7.55 2.31 12.41
N ASP A 304 6.62 3.15 12.90
CA ASP A 304 5.18 2.90 12.80
C ASP A 304 4.67 3.00 11.35
N VAL A 305 5.26 3.91 10.56
CA VAL A 305 5.02 4.02 9.11
C VAL A 305 5.43 2.74 8.39
N ARG A 306 6.66 2.24 8.66
CA ARG A 306 7.18 0.99 8.08
C ARG A 306 6.34 -0.22 8.51
N ALA A 307 5.97 -0.32 9.78
CA ALA A 307 5.11 -1.38 10.31
C ALA A 307 3.71 -1.36 9.69
N THR A 308 3.13 -0.17 9.50
CA THR A 308 1.85 0.02 8.81
C THR A 308 1.90 -0.49 7.38
N TYR A 309 2.96 -0.15 6.65
CA TYR A 309 3.17 -0.64 5.30
C TYR A 309 3.23 -2.17 5.22
N VAL A 310 4.11 -2.81 6.01
CA VAL A 310 4.29 -4.27 6.04
C VAL A 310 2.98 -4.97 6.37
N ARG A 311 2.25 -4.49 7.38
CA ARG A 311 0.96 -5.07 7.77
C ARG A 311 -0.06 -5.03 6.64
N MET A 312 -0.18 -3.91 5.93
CA MET A 312 -1.09 -3.82 4.78
C MET A 312 -0.73 -4.83 3.67
N VAL A 313 0.56 -5.09 3.46
CA VAL A 313 1.01 -6.14 2.53
C VAL A 313 0.60 -7.52 3.02
N ASN A 314 0.80 -7.81 4.30
CA ASN A 314 0.45 -9.10 4.92
C ASN A 314 -1.07 -9.34 4.96
N ASP A 315 -1.86 -8.27 5.08
CA ASP A 315 -3.32 -8.27 4.96
C ASP A 315 -3.82 -8.37 3.50
N GLN A 316 -2.90 -8.54 2.53
CA GLN A 316 -3.20 -8.65 1.10
C GLN A 316 -3.96 -7.44 0.53
N ALA A 317 -3.68 -6.23 1.04
CA ALA A 317 -4.24 -5.01 0.50
C ALA A 317 -3.78 -4.78 -0.96
N THR A 318 -4.63 -4.13 -1.75
CA THR A 318 -4.31 -3.75 -3.13
C THR A 318 -3.26 -2.64 -3.18
N ALA A 319 -2.56 -2.51 -4.30
CA ALA A 319 -1.59 -1.44 -4.50
C ALA A 319 -2.24 -0.04 -4.38
N GLN A 320 -3.50 0.09 -4.82
CA GLN A 320 -4.30 1.31 -4.63
C GLN A 320 -4.51 1.67 -3.16
N MET A 321 -4.90 0.68 -2.34
CA MET A 321 -5.16 0.91 -0.91
C MET A 321 -3.87 1.32 -0.19
N ILE A 322 -2.78 0.63 -0.49
CA ILE A 322 -1.44 0.92 0.07
C ILE A 322 -0.98 2.31 -0.36
N GLY A 323 -1.00 2.60 -1.66
CA GLY A 323 -0.60 3.91 -2.21
C GLY A 323 -1.37 5.07 -1.59
N ARG A 324 -2.70 4.98 -1.55
CA ARG A 324 -3.56 5.98 -0.90
C ARG A 324 -3.23 6.18 0.58
N SER A 325 -3.01 5.09 1.31
CA SER A 325 -2.70 5.15 2.75
C SER A 325 -1.35 5.81 3.00
N MET A 326 -0.32 5.41 2.26
CA MET A 326 1.03 5.97 2.40
C MET A 326 1.08 7.44 1.98
N SER A 327 0.41 7.82 0.88
CA SER A 327 0.27 9.24 0.48
C SER A 327 -0.46 10.06 1.53
N SER A 328 -1.50 9.51 2.17
CA SER A 328 -2.27 10.20 3.21
C SER A 328 -1.45 10.39 4.49
N ILE A 329 -0.62 9.42 4.86
CA ILE A 329 0.35 9.55 5.96
C ILE A 329 1.36 10.67 5.64
N GLY A 330 1.92 10.70 4.43
CA GLY A 330 2.85 11.75 4.00
C GLY A 330 2.23 13.14 3.96
N ARG A 331 0.97 13.26 3.53
CA ARG A 331 0.20 14.51 3.64
C ARG A 331 -0.03 14.91 5.08
N GLY A 332 -0.35 13.96 5.97
CA GLY A 332 -0.48 14.22 7.40
C GLY A 332 0.80 14.82 8.01
N PHE A 333 1.97 14.25 7.69
CA PHE A 333 3.26 14.84 8.11
C PHE A 333 3.42 16.27 7.59
N THR A 334 3.15 16.48 6.31
CA THR A 334 3.25 17.81 5.68
C THR A 334 2.33 18.83 6.35
N GLN A 335 1.07 18.47 6.60
CA GLN A 335 0.08 19.32 7.27
C GLN A 335 0.52 19.67 8.69
N ARG A 336 0.96 18.68 9.47
CA ARG A 336 1.42 18.95 10.83
C ARG A 336 2.69 19.79 10.87
N LEU A 337 3.62 19.60 9.94
CA LEU A 337 4.81 20.44 9.83
C LEU A 337 4.46 21.89 9.46
N LEU A 338 3.46 22.11 8.60
CA LEU A 338 2.96 23.44 8.29
C LEU A 338 2.31 24.11 9.51
N GLU A 339 1.55 23.36 10.32
CA GLU A 339 0.99 23.85 11.59
C GLU A 339 2.10 24.28 12.56
N LEU A 340 3.11 23.42 12.79
CA LEU A 340 4.26 23.73 13.64
C LEU A 340 5.05 24.93 13.12
N ALA A 341 5.15 25.08 11.79
CA ALA A 341 5.79 26.24 11.19
C ALA A 341 4.99 27.52 11.44
N HIS A 342 3.65 27.49 11.36
CA HIS A 342 2.80 28.64 11.67
C HIS A 342 2.85 28.99 13.18
N GLU A 343 2.90 27.99 14.06
CA GLU A 343 3.13 28.21 15.49
C GLU A 343 4.46 28.94 15.75
N ARG A 344 5.50 28.64 14.95
CA ARG A 344 6.85 29.22 15.08
C ARG A 344 7.01 30.59 14.43
N PHE A 345 6.50 30.78 13.22
CA PHE A 345 6.75 31.96 12.38
C PHE A 345 5.56 32.93 12.32
N GLY A 346 4.41 32.55 12.88
CA GLY A 346 3.15 33.28 12.77
C GLY A 346 2.32 32.85 11.55
N PRO A 347 1.13 33.44 11.35
CA PRO A 347 0.28 33.15 10.21
C PRO A 347 0.89 33.66 8.90
N ALA A 348 0.52 33.03 7.78
CA ALA A 348 1.01 33.44 6.47
C ALA A 348 0.56 34.87 6.11
N PRO A 349 1.46 35.72 5.57
CA PRO A 349 1.16 37.12 5.29
C PRO A 349 0.25 37.31 4.06
N VAL A 350 0.18 36.32 3.18
CA VAL A 350 -0.78 36.22 2.06
C VAL A 350 -1.26 34.77 1.93
N PRO A 351 -2.42 34.53 1.28
CA PRO A 351 -2.90 33.18 1.05
C PRO A 351 -1.92 32.36 0.20
N TYR A 352 -1.88 31.05 0.42
CA TYR A 352 -1.03 30.13 -0.32
C TYR A 352 -1.63 28.73 -0.35
N CYS A 353 -1.13 27.87 -1.24
CA CYS A 353 -1.39 26.45 -1.27
C CYS A 353 -0.06 25.69 -1.30
N PHE A 354 0.17 24.81 -0.32
CA PHE A 354 1.23 23.81 -0.39
C PHE A 354 0.73 22.61 -1.19
N MET A 355 1.47 22.20 -2.22
CA MET A 355 1.09 21.12 -3.12
C MET A 355 2.13 20.01 -3.10
N ALA A 356 1.64 18.78 -3.18
CA ALA A 356 2.46 17.60 -3.44
C ALA A 356 2.49 17.33 -4.94
N HIS A 357 3.55 16.63 -5.36
CA HIS A 357 3.75 16.18 -6.72
C HIS A 357 4.05 14.69 -6.80
N GLY A 358 4.15 14.19 -8.03
CA GLY A 358 4.63 12.85 -8.28
C GLY A 358 3.75 11.78 -7.62
N SER A 359 4.36 10.76 -7.02
CA SER A 359 3.62 9.61 -6.47
C SER A 359 2.72 9.96 -5.30
N MET A 360 3.06 10.98 -4.49
CA MET A 360 2.20 11.43 -3.40
C MET A 360 0.90 12.01 -3.98
N ALA A 361 1.01 12.92 -4.96
CA ALA A 361 -0.13 13.55 -5.62
C ALA A 361 -1.03 12.56 -6.39
N ARG A 362 -0.48 11.43 -6.84
CA ARG A 362 -1.24 10.38 -7.52
C ARG A 362 -1.83 9.34 -6.57
N ASP A 363 -1.63 9.43 -5.26
CA ASP A 363 -2.00 8.37 -4.33
C ASP A 363 -1.35 7.00 -4.65
N GLU A 364 -0.09 7.03 -5.09
CA GLU A 364 0.69 5.86 -5.51
C GLU A 364 2.04 5.77 -4.79
N GLN A 365 2.19 6.47 -3.65
CA GLN A 365 3.43 6.53 -2.89
C GLN A 365 3.69 5.23 -2.13
N LEU A 366 4.95 4.79 -2.10
CA LEU A 366 5.40 3.64 -1.29
C LEU A 366 6.47 4.10 -0.28
N VAL A 367 7.07 3.17 0.47
CA VAL A 367 8.07 3.47 1.51
C VAL A 367 9.39 4.03 0.97
N VAL A 368 9.82 3.61 -0.23
CA VAL A 368 10.99 4.19 -0.90
C VAL A 368 10.57 5.42 -1.69
N THR A 369 10.68 6.59 -1.06
CA THR A 369 10.21 7.86 -1.61
C THR A 369 11.10 9.04 -1.25
N ASP A 370 11.19 9.97 -2.19
CA ASP A 370 11.58 11.36 -1.99
C ASP A 370 10.33 12.22 -1.71
N GLN A 371 10.56 13.50 -1.41
CA GLN A 371 9.53 14.53 -1.39
C GLN A 371 9.57 15.36 -2.68
N ASP A 372 8.45 15.41 -3.40
CA ASP A 372 8.25 16.37 -4.47
C ASP A 372 7.11 17.31 -4.04
N ASN A 373 7.42 18.59 -3.84
CA ASN A 373 6.45 19.58 -3.37
C ASN A 373 6.74 20.99 -3.90
N ALA A 374 5.75 21.86 -3.81
CA ALA A 374 5.84 23.25 -4.25
C ALA A 374 4.86 24.15 -3.47
N LEU A 375 4.99 25.46 -3.66
CA LEU A 375 4.10 26.48 -3.11
C LEU A 375 3.49 27.32 -4.25
N ILE A 376 2.17 27.39 -4.26
CA ILE A 376 1.42 28.40 -5.01
C ILE A 376 1.11 29.54 -4.04
N LEU A 377 1.59 30.73 -4.35
CA LEU A 377 1.29 31.92 -3.57
C LEU A 377 0.16 32.69 -4.24
N ASP A 378 -0.65 33.41 -3.46
CA ASP A 378 -1.61 34.36 -4.03
C ASP A 378 -0.89 35.44 -4.86
N ASP A 379 -1.57 35.99 -5.86
CA ASP A 379 -0.98 37.00 -6.75
C ASP A 379 -0.69 38.35 -6.04
N SER A 380 -1.18 38.55 -4.81
CA SER A 380 -0.78 39.63 -3.91
C SER A 380 0.61 39.46 -3.29
N TYR A 381 1.30 38.34 -3.54
CA TYR A 381 2.66 38.11 -3.06
C TYR A 381 3.67 39.15 -3.57
N ASP A 382 4.36 39.80 -2.64
CA ASP A 382 5.51 40.67 -2.89
C ASP A 382 6.79 40.00 -2.34
N PRO A 383 7.78 39.68 -3.19
CA PRO A 383 9.03 39.07 -2.76
C PRO A 383 9.78 39.86 -1.67
N ALA A 384 9.71 41.19 -1.68
CA ALA A 384 10.42 42.03 -0.71
C ALA A 384 9.75 42.01 0.67
N LEU A 385 8.44 41.85 0.71
CA LEU A 385 7.66 41.85 1.96
C LEU A 385 7.46 40.45 2.53
N HIS A 386 7.21 39.46 1.67
CA HIS A 386 6.76 38.13 2.08
C HIS A 386 7.77 37.03 1.80
N GLY A 387 8.81 37.28 0.98
CA GLY A 387 9.70 36.24 0.48
C GLY A 387 10.47 35.50 1.56
N GLU A 388 10.94 36.20 2.58
CA GLU A 388 11.68 35.59 3.70
C GLU A 388 10.79 34.66 4.54
N TYR A 389 9.54 35.07 4.80
CA TYR A 389 8.57 34.23 5.51
C TYR A 389 8.35 32.89 4.78
N PHE A 390 8.05 32.96 3.47
CA PHE A 390 7.77 31.75 2.70
C PHE A 390 9.02 30.90 2.45
N ARG A 391 10.22 31.49 2.45
CA ARG A 391 11.48 30.76 2.45
C ARG A 391 11.65 29.95 3.73
N GLN A 392 11.49 30.58 4.90
CA GLN A 392 11.60 29.92 6.20
C GLN A 392 10.54 28.82 6.38
N LEU A 393 9.29 29.09 5.99
CA LEU A 393 8.21 28.10 6.00
C LEU A 393 8.59 26.86 5.17
N ALA A 394 9.03 27.09 3.92
CA ALA A 394 9.34 26.00 3.00
C ALA A 394 10.55 25.17 3.43
N GLU A 395 11.62 25.81 3.90
CA GLU A 395 12.80 25.12 4.44
C GLU A 395 12.44 24.28 5.66
N PHE A 396 11.69 24.85 6.62
CA PHE A 396 11.27 24.13 7.82
C PHE A 396 10.46 22.87 7.50
N VAL A 397 9.52 22.95 6.55
CA VAL A 397 8.70 21.81 6.15
C VAL A 397 9.52 20.77 5.36
N CYS A 398 10.38 21.21 4.43
CA CYS A 398 11.21 20.27 3.65
C CYS A 398 12.19 19.51 4.55
N ASP A 399 12.88 20.21 5.45
CA ASP A 399 13.82 19.59 6.39
C ASP A 399 13.09 18.68 7.39
N GLY A 400 11.91 19.10 7.85
CA GLY A 400 11.06 18.28 8.73
C GLY A 400 10.58 16.99 8.05
N LEU A 401 10.17 17.06 6.78
CA LEU A 401 9.81 15.89 5.98
C LEU A 401 11.03 14.95 5.79
N ALA A 402 12.21 15.51 5.55
CA ALA A 402 13.45 14.73 5.44
C ALA A 402 13.77 14.00 6.76
N ALA A 403 13.60 14.65 7.91
CA ALA A 403 13.73 14.02 9.22
C ALA A 403 12.71 12.89 9.45
N CYS A 404 11.52 12.99 8.86
CA CYS A 404 10.47 11.96 8.91
C CYS A 404 10.65 10.82 7.88
N GLY A 405 11.77 10.80 7.14
CA GLY A 405 12.09 9.75 6.17
C GLY A 405 11.70 10.05 4.71
N TYR A 406 11.19 11.24 4.41
CA TYR A 406 10.93 11.71 3.05
C TYR A 406 12.13 12.50 2.53
N THR A 407 13.13 11.79 2.02
CA THR A 407 14.43 12.38 1.64
C THR A 407 14.30 13.53 0.64
N HIS A 408 15.21 14.52 0.75
CA HIS A 408 15.27 15.64 -0.20
C HIS A 408 15.39 15.16 -1.64
N CYS A 409 14.54 15.72 -2.51
CA CYS A 409 14.56 15.39 -3.93
C CYS A 409 15.88 15.83 -4.58
N LYS A 410 16.59 14.88 -5.19
CA LYS A 410 17.86 15.14 -5.90
C LYS A 410 17.69 16.09 -7.08
N GLY A 411 16.48 16.17 -7.65
CA GLY A 411 16.13 17.10 -8.73
C GLY A 411 15.75 18.50 -8.26
N GLY A 412 15.72 18.77 -6.95
CA GLY A 412 15.38 20.09 -6.40
C GLY A 412 13.92 20.50 -6.61
N ILE A 413 13.01 19.52 -6.77
CA ILE A 413 11.55 19.72 -6.92
C ILE A 413 10.92 19.90 -5.54
N MET A 414 11.27 20.99 -4.86
CA MET A 414 10.82 21.26 -3.50
C MET A 414 10.48 22.74 -3.35
N ALA A 415 9.52 23.06 -2.48
CA ALA A 415 9.10 24.43 -2.16
C ALA A 415 10.24 25.29 -1.56
N SER A 416 11.28 24.67 -1.02
CA SER A 416 12.50 25.34 -0.57
C SER A 416 13.25 26.02 -1.72
N ASN A 417 13.12 25.49 -2.94
CA ASN A 417 13.62 26.11 -4.15
C ASN A 417 12.72 27.29 -4.57
N GLU A 418 13.31 28.48 -4.72
CA GLU A 418 12.59 29.71 -5.11
C GLU A 418 11.81 29.54 -6.43
N GLN A 419 12.32 28.75 -7.37
CA GLN A 419 11.63 28.49 -8.64
C GLN A 419 10.26 27.82 -8.45
N TRP A 420 10.09 27.05 -7.37
CA TRP A 420 8.87 26.28 -7.07
C TRP A 420 8.06 26.90 -5.93
N ARG A 421 8.33 28.18 -5.62
CA ARG A 421 7.62 28.99 -4.64
C ARG A 421 7.22 30.30 -5.30
N GLN A 422 6.13 30.26 -6.06
CA GLN A 422 5.77 31.29 -7.02
C GLN A 422 4.29 31.65 -6.95
N PRO A 423 3.91 32.90 -7.32
CA PRO A 423 2.49 33.29 -7.44
C PRO A 423 1.71 32.48 -8.48
N LEU A 424 0.40 32.37 -8.31
CA LEU A 424 -0.48 31.64 -9.22
C LEU A 424 -0.32 32.08 -10.69
N ARG A 425 -0.19 33.38 -10.97
CA ARG A 425 0.04 33.89 -12.33
C ARG A 425 1.32 33.34 -12.97
N VAL A 426 2.36 33.13 -12.16
CA VAL A 426 3.65 32.59 -12.64
C VAL A 426 3.50 31.10 -12.92
N TRP A 427 2.85 30.35 -12.04
CA TRP A 427 2.53 28.93 -12.29
C TRP A 427 1.68 28.71 -13.53
N LYS A 428 0.65 29.53 -13.76
CA LYS A 428 -0.16 29.48 -14.99
C LYS A 428 0.68 29.70 -16.25
N ASN A 429 1.67 30.60 -16.18
CA ASN A 429 2.62 30.81 -17.27
C ASN A 429 3.55 29.61 -17.46
N TYR A 430 4.10 29.01 -16.39
CA TYR A 430 4.91 27.79 -16.48
C TYR A 430 4.17 26.66 -17.19
N PHE A 431 2.94 26.36 -16.76
CA PHE A 431 2.13 25.30 -17.34
C PHE A 431 1.81 25.58 -18.81
N SER A 432 1.40 26.82 -19.11
CA SER A 432 1.10 27.23 -20.49
C SER A 432 2.35 27.20 -21.39
N ASP A 433 3.52 27.54 -20.86
CA ASP A 433 4.78 27.52 -21.60
C ASP A 433 5.28 26.11 -21.85
N TRP A 434 5.20 25.21 -20.86
CA TRP A 434 5.56 23.81 -21.05
C TRP A 434 4.67 23.12 -22.09
N ILE A 435 3.38 23.47 -22.12
CA ILE A 435 2.43 22.99 -23.13
C ILE A 435 2.73 23.60 -24.51
N ARG A 436 2.99 24.90 -24.60
CA ARG A 436 3.27 25.57 -25.90
C ARG A 436 4.63 25.23 -26.49
N ARG A 437 5.64 24.97 -25.64
CA ARG A 437 7.05 24.79 -26.03
C ARG A 437 7.64 23.54 -25.34
N PRO A 438 7.28 22.32 -25.78
CA PRO A 438 7.71 21.07 -25.17
C PRO A 438 9.17 20.71 -25.51
N ASN A 439 10.12 21.49 -25.00
CA ASN A 439 11.54 21.13 -24.99
C ASN A 439 11.82 20.05 -23.91
N PRO A 440 13.02 19.44 -23.86
CA PRO A 440 13.30 18.36 -22.90
C PRO A 440 13.06 18.73 -21.43
N GLU A 441 13.39 19.95 -21.01
CA GLU A 441 13.17 20.44 -19.65
C GLU A 441 11.67 20.63 -19.35
N ALA A 442 10.94 21.23 -20.29
CA ALA A 442 9.49 21.37 -20.18
C ALA A 442 8.78 20.01 -20.07
N LEU A 443 9.23 19.01 -20.82
CA LEU A 443 8.67 17.65 -20.76
C LEU A 443 8.99 16.95 -19.44
N LEU A 444 10.19 17.15 -18.89
CA LEU A 444 10.55 16.67 -17.55
C LEU A 444 9.63 17.32 -16.50
N ASN A 445 9.49 18.65 -16.54
CA ASN A 445 8.63 19.39 -15.64
C ASN A 445 7.16 18.96 -15.78
N SER A 446 6.65 18.78 -17.01
CA SER A 446 5.30 18.26 -17.25
C SER A 446 5.11 16.86 -16.67
N SER A 447 6.11 15.98 -16.73
CA SER A 447 6.03 14.64 -16.12
C SER A 447 5.98 14.66 -14.59
N ILE A 448 6.35 15.77 -13.95
CA ILE A 448 6.41 15.94 -12.49
C ILE A 448 5.23 16.78 -12.00
N PHE A 449 5.14 18.03 -12.47
CA PHE A 449 4.21 19.05 -11.98
C PHE A 449 2.78 18.90 -12.49
N PHE A 450 2.53 18.11 -13.54
CA PHE A 450 1.15 17.85 -13.98
C PHE A 450 0.47 16.73 -13.18
N ASP A 451 1.24 16.03 -12.35
CA ASP A 451 0.69 15.32 -11.22
C ASP A 451 0.75 16.25 -10.01
N LEU A 452 -0.38 16.86 -9.66
CA LEU A 452 -0.44 17.85 -8.59
C LEU A 452 -1.69 17.66 -7.74
N ASP A 453 -1.49 17.74 -6.43
CA ASP A 453 -2.53 17.59 -5.43
C ASP A 453 -2.32 18.61 -4.31
N PRO A 454 -3.34 19.40 -3.94
CA PRO A 454 -3.24 20.35 -2.84
C PRO A 454 -3.18 19.60 -1.50
N VAL A 455 -2.27 20.01 -0.62
CA VAL A 455 -2.08 19.40 0.71
C VAL A 455 -2.64 20.28 1.82
N ALA A 456 -2.40 21.59 1.77
CA ALA A 456 -2.84 22.55 2.77
C ALA A 456 -2.89 23.97 2.21
N GLY A 457 -3.70 24.84 2.82
CA GLY A 457 -3.94 26.21 2.36
C GLY A 457 -5.14 26.33 1.42
N GLU A 458 -5.12 27.33 0.54
CA GLU A 458 -6.21 27.65 -0.39
C GLU A 458 -6.22 26.69 -1.60
N ILE A 459 -7.04 25.65 -1.51
CA ILE A 459 -7.12 24.54 -2.48
C ILE A 459 -7.46 25.03 -3.90
N GLU A 460 -8.26 26.09 -4.00
CA GLU A 460 -8.74 26.71 -5.24
C GLU A 460 -7.59 27.18 -6.13
N LEU A 461 -6.43 27.54 -5.56
CA LEU A 461 -5.23 27.92 -6.30
C LEU A 461 -4.72 26.75 -7.15
N ALA A 462 -4.65 25.55 -6.56
CA ALA A 462 -4.20 24.34 -7.26
C ALA A 462 -5.28 23.83 -8.23
N GLU A 463 -6.56 23.92 -7.88
CA GLU A 463 -7.66 23.58 -8.78
C GLU A 463 -7.63 24.43 -10.06
N SER A 464 -7.31 25.73 -9.94
CA SER A 464 -7.15 26.60 -11.12
C SER A 464 -6.06 26.12 -12.08
N LEU A 465 -4.97 25.52 -11.59
CA LEU A 465 -3.93 24.93 -12.43
C LEU A 465 -4.38 23.61 -13.08
N ARG A 466 -5.13 22.77 -12.35
CA ARG A 466 -5.70 21.53 -12.90
C ARG A 466 -6.68 21.82 -14.02
N ASP A 467 -7.48 22.86 -13.87
CA ASP A 467 -8.45 23.32 -14.88
C ASP A 467 -7.74 23.83 -16.14
N LEU A 468 -6.72 24.66 -15.97
CA LEU A 468 -5.86 25.14 -17.05
C LEU A 468 -5.24 23.96 -17.82
N LEU A 469 -4.70 22.98 -17.09
CA LEU A 469 -4.05 21.81 -17.66
C LEU A 469 -5.04 20.97 -18.50
N ALA A 470 -6.20 20.66 -17.93
CA ALA A 470 -7.23 19.88 -18.60
C ALA A 470 -7.73 20.56 -19.89
N GLU A 471 -7.85 21.89 -19.90
CA GLU A 471 -8.26 22.65 -21.09
C GLU A 471 -7.14 22.71 -22.15
N GLN A 472 -5.93 23.10 -21.76
CA GLN A 472 -4.85 23.39 -22.71
C GLN A 472 -4.19 22.12 -23.27
N ALA A 473 -3.90 21.13 -22.43
CA ALA A 473 -3.16 19.94 -22.86
C ALA A 473 -3.98 19.10 -23.85
N ALA A 474 -5.29 18.97 -23.61
CA ALA A 474 -6.20 18.20 -24.47
C ALA A 474 -6.29 18.76 -25.90
N ARG A 475 -6.09 20.07 -26.08
CA ARG A 475 -6.19 20.77 -27.37
C ARG A 475 -4.84 20.95 -28.07
N ASN A 476 -3.73 20.52 -27.46
CA ASN A 476 -2.39 20.74 -28.00
C ASN A 476 -1.76 19.43 -28.51
N GLU A 477 -2.06 19.07 -29.76
CA GLU A 477 -1.53 17.86 -30.38
C GLU A 477 0.02 17.82 -30.44
N PRO A 478 0.74 18.91 -30.77
CA PRO A 478 2.21 18.92 -30.73
C PRO A 478 2.78 18.58 -29.35
N PHE A 479 2.17 19.11 -28.28
CA PHE A 479 2.54 18.79 -26.91
C PHE A 479 2.32 17.32 -26.59
N LEU A 480 1.13 16.79 -26.88
CA LEU A 480 0.81 15.38 -26.63
C LEU A 480 1.74 14.44 -27.40
N ALA A 481 2.11 14.77 -28.65
CA ALA A 481 3.10 14.02 -29.42
C ALA A 481 4.51 14.10 -28.81
N ALA A 482 4.92 15.26 -28.31
CA ALA A 482 6.20 15.41 -27.62
C ALA A 482 6.25 14.63 -26.30
N LEU A 483 5.18 14.68 -25.50
CA LEU A 483 5.05 13.95 -24.24
C LEU A 483 4.99 12.44 -24.46
N ALA A 484 4.27 11.99 -25.50
CA ALA A 484 4.27 10.59 -25.93
C ALA A 484 5.68 10.09 -26.26
N ARG A 485 6.47 10.87 -27.01
CA ARG A 485 7.88 10.52 -27.28
C ARG A 485 8.71 10.45 -26.00
N ASN A 486 8.52 11.38 -25.07
CA ASN A 486 9.21 11.34 -23.79
C ASN A 486 8.90 10.06 -23.00
N ALA A 487 7.63 9.67 -22.94
CA ALA A 487 7.18 8.42 -22.29
C ALA A 487 7.79 7.16 -22.94
N LEU A 488 8.10 7.20 -24.24
CA LEU A 488 8.73 6.09 -24.98
C LEU A 488 10.23 5.92 -24.69
N ASN A 489 10.88 6.87 -24.01
CA ASN A 489 12.30 6.77 -23.66
C ASN A 489 12.57 5.75 -22.53
N ARG A 490 11.55 5.43 -21.73
CA ARG A 490 11.62 4.40 -20.67
C ARG A 490 10.95 3.13 -21.18
N THR A 491 11.72 2.07 -21.42
CA THR A 491 11.18 0.82 -21.99
C THR A 491 11.06 -0.28 -20.93
N PRO A 492 10.10 -1.22 -21.06
CA PRO A 492 10.06 -2.41 -20.23
C PRO A 492 11.34 -3.23 -20.39
N PRO A 493 11.72 -4.05 -19.40
CA PRO A 493 12.94 -4.86 -19.42
C PRO A 493 12.70 -6.18 -20.16
N LEU A 494 12.18 -6.11 -21.40
CA LEU A 494 11.92 -7.29 -22.24
C LEU A 494 12.79 -7.28 -23.50
N GLY A 495 13.48 -8.39 -23.74
CA GLY A 495 14.22 -8.67 -24.96
C GLY A 495 13.32 -9.16 -26.09
N ILE A 496 13.92 -9.40 -27.26
CA ILE A 496 13.22 -9.84 -28.48
C ILE A 496 12.48 -11.18 -28.28
N PHE A 497 12.99 -12.04 -27.40
CA PHE A 497 12.42 -13.35 -27.07
C PHE A 497 11.63 -13.38 -25.76
N ARG A 498 11.12 -12.23 -25.27
CA ARG A 498 10.46 -12.10 -23.95
C ARG A 498 11.33 -12.58 -22.77
N THR A 499 12.64 -12.59 -22.96
CA THR A 499 13.61 -12.75 -21.88
C THR A 499 13.77 -11.42 -21.14
N PHE A 500 14.03 -11.47 -19.84
CA PHE A 500 14.30 -10.25 -19.09
C PHE A 500 15.62 -9.62 -19.57
N VAL A 501 15.59 -8.31 -19.77
CA VAL A 501 16.81 -7.50 -19.93
C VAL A 501 17.16 -7.00 -18.53
N MET A 502 18.10 -7.69 -17.90
CA MET A 502 18.52 -7.45 -16.52
C MET A 502 19.70 -6.50 -16.49
N GLU A 503 19.78 -5.72 -15.42
CA GLU A 503 20.92 -4.86 -15.14
C GLU A 503 21.78 -5.52 -14.05
N LYS A 504 23.06 -5.15 -13.99
CA LYS A 504 23.91 -5.59 -12.89
C LYS A 504 23.76 -4.61 -11.73
N ASP A 505 23.54 -5.12 -10.54
CA ASP A 505 23.81 -4.32 -9.34
C ASP A 505 25.32 -4.18 -9.15
N GLY A 506 25.75 -3.31 -8.23
CA GLY A 506 27.17 -3.12 -7.91
C GLY A 506 27.88 -4.40 -7.43
N GLU A 507 27.14 -5.46 -7.14
CA GLU A 507 27.58 -6.77 -6.64
C GLU A 507 27.47 -7.89 -7.70
N GLN A 508 27.21 -7.54 -8.98
CA GLN A 508 27.06 -8.46 -10.12
C GLN A 508 25.76 -9.28 -10.17
N ASN A 509 24.76 -9.03 -9.33
CA ASN A 509 23.46 -9.71 -9.40
C ASN A 509 22.62 -9.18 -10.57
N ASN A 510 21.77 -10.06 -11.12
CA ASN A 510 20.86 -9.71 -12.21
C ASN A 510 19.55 -9.14 -11.66
N ILE A 511 19.39 -7.82 -11.76
CA ILE A 511 18.27 -7.08 -11.18
C ILE A 511 17.35 -6.45 -12.22
N ILE A 512 16.12 -6.14 -11.80
CA ILE A 512 15.16 -5.32 -12.54
C ILE A 512 14.63 -4.21 -11.63
N ASN A 513 14.87 -2.95 -12.02
CA ASN A 513 14.28 -1.81 -11.33
C ASN A 513 12.80 -1.65 -11.71
N LEU A 514 11.88 -2.09 -10.84
CA LEU A 514 10.43 -2.07 -11.12
C LEU A 514 9.86 -0.65 -11.23
N LYS A 515 10.40 0.32 -10.49
CA LYS A 515 9.98 1.72 -10.59
C LYS A 515 10.32 2.27 -11.98
N ARG A 516 11.59 2.19 -12.38
CA ARG A 516 12.11 2.79 -13.62
C ARG A 516 11.65 2.06 -14.87
N ARG A 517 11.54 0.73 -14.82
CA ARG A 517 11.24 -0.12 -16.00
C ARG A 517 9.78 -0.58 -16.07
N GLY A 518 8.99 -0.42 -15.00
CA GLY A 518 7.61 -0.91 -14.91
C GLY A 518 6.59 0.17 -14.60
N THR A 519 6.51 0.61 -13.35
CA THR A 519 5.43 1.52 -12.91
C THR A 519 5.56 2.92 -13.49
N ALA A 520 6.76 3.51 -13.55
CA ALA A 520 6.95 4.85 -14.13
C ALA A 520 6.55 4.93 -15.62
N PRO A 521 7.01 4.04 -16.53
CA PRO A 521 6.56 4.07 -17.93
C PRO A 521 5.07 3.78 -18.11
N LEU A 522 4.44 2.99 -17.22
CA LEU A 522 2.98 2.85 -17.18
C LEU A 522 2.29 4.17 -16.79
N THR A 523 2.71 4.81 -15.71
CA THR A 523 2.16 6.11 -15.30
C THR A 523 2.35 7.15 -16.42
N ASP A 524 3.52 7.18 -17.07
CA ASP A 524 3.83 8.11 -18.16
C ASP A 524 2.89 7.92 -19.37
N LEU A 525 2.64 6.68 -19.80
CA LEU A 525 1.72 6.44 -20.92
C LEU A 525 0.26 6.73 -20.55
N ILE A 526 -0.16 6.40 -19.33
CA ILE A 526 -1.52 6.67 -18.83
C ILE A 526 -1.74 8.18 -18.77
N ARG A 527 -0.76 8.94 -18.30
CA ARG A 527 -0.81 10.41 -18.23
C ARG A 527 -1.04 11.03 -19.61
N VAL A 528 -0.32 10.58 -20.64
CA VAL A 528 -0.49 11.11 -22.01
C VAL A 528 -1.94 10.94 -22.48
N HIS A 529 -2.52 9.75 -22.31
CA HIS A 529 -3.90 9.49 -22.71
C HIS A 529 -4.92 10.26 -21.87
N ALA A 530 -4.68 10.38 -20.56
CA ALA A 530 -5.54 11.16 -19.65
C ALA A 530 -5.56 12.65 -19.99
N LEU A 531 -4.39 13.23 -20.29
CA LEU A 531 -4.30 14.62 -20.75
C LEU A 531 -4.97 14.81 -22.11
N ALA A 532 -4.87 13.83 -23.01
CA ALA A 532 -5.51 13.89 -24.32
C ALA A 532 -7.05 13.87 -24.25
N CYS A 533 -7.65 13.30 -23.20
CA CYS A 533 -9.10 13.40 -22.97
C CYS A 533 -9.52 14.55 -22.04
N GLY A 534 -8.58 15.39 -21.62
CA GLY A 534 -8.85 16.51 -20.69
C GLY A 534 -9.24 16.03 -19.29
N SER A 535 -8.77 14.84 -18.88
CA SER A 535 -9.05 14.33 -17.54
C SER A 535 -8.37 15.19 -16.47
N LYS A 536 -9.13 15.53 -15.43
CA LYS A 536 -8.62 16.19 -14.22
C LYS A 536 -8.10 15.18 -13.19
N ALA A 537 -8.27 13.88 -13.41
CA ALA A 537 -7.86 12.81 -12.49
C ALA A 537 -6.33 12.79 -12.32
N GLN A 538 -5.87 12.54 -11.09
CA GLN A 538 -4.44 12.49 -10.76
C GLN A 538 -3.97 11.04 -10.64
N ASN A 539 -4.68 10.22 -9.88
CA ASN A 539 -4.38 8.80 -9.72
C ASN A 539 -4.45 8.05 -11.07
N SER A 540 -3.49 7.16 -11.34
CA SER A 540 -3.41 6.47 -12.63
C SER A 540 -4.59 5.53 -12.87
N PHE A 541 -5.18 4.94 -11.83
CA PHE A 541 -6.37 4.08 -11.96
C PHE A 541 -7.61 4.90 -12.30
N GLU A 542 -7.79 6.06 -11.68
CA GLU A 542 -8.87 7.01 -12.00
C GLU A 542 -8.68 7.61 -13.41
N ARG A 543 -7.43 7.82 -13.83
CA ARG A 543 -7.09 8.20 -15.22
C ARG A 543 -7.50 7.10 -16.19
N LEU A 544 -7.28 5.83 -15.87
CA LEU A 544 -7.76 4.72 -16.69
C LEU A 544 -9.29 4.69 -16.78
N ASP A 545 -10.02 5.00 -15.70
CA ASP A 545 -11.48 5.14 -15.72
C ASP A 545 -11.92 6.27 -16.67
N ALA A 546 -11.27 7.43 -16.58
CA ALA A 546 -11.53 8.55 -17.47
C ALA A 546 -11.23 8.20 -18.94
N ILE A 547 -10.18 7.42 -19.21
CA ILE A 547 -9.85 6.96 -20.56
C ILE A 547 -10.89 5.95 -21.06
N ALA A 548 -11.34 5.01 -20.21
CA ALA A 548 -12.36 4.01 -20.53
C ALA A 548 -13.71 4.64 -20.91
N ALA A 549 -14.04 5.80 -20.34
CA ALA A 549 -15.23 6.57 -20.71
C ALA A 549 -15.15 7.19 -22.12
N THR A 550 -14.01 7.09 -22.80
CA THR A 550 -13.80 7.60 -24.17
C THR A 550 -13.64 6.46 -25.18
N LYS A 551 -13.52 6.82 -26.47
CA LYS A 551 -13.18 5.89 -27.55
C LYS A 551 -11.66 5.84 -27.85
N LEU A 552 -10.82 6.37 -26.97
CA LEU A 552 -9.37 6.45 -27.20
C LEU A 552 -8.71 5.07 -27.20
N MET A 553 -9.18 4.14 -26.38
CA MET A 553 -8.68 2.78 -26.28
C MET A 553 -9.83 1.77 -26.16
N PRO A 554 -9.69 0.54 -26.67
CA PRO A 554 -10.65 -0.53 -26.42
C PRO A 554 -10.75 -0.83 -24.91
N PRO A 555 -11.95 -1.12 -24.36
CA PRO A 555 -12.13 -1.43 -22.94
C PRO A 555 -11.19 -2.54 -22.44
N GLU A 556 -11.00 -3.61 -23.21
CA GLU A 556 -10.07 -4.69 -22.87
C GLU A 556 -8.61 -4.24 -22.73
N SER A 557 -8.20 -3.22 -23.49
CA SER A 557 -6.83 -2.69 -23.38
C SER A 557 -6.64 -1.88 -22.10
N VAL A 558 -7.68 -1.15 -21.68
CA VAL A 558 -7.70 -0.43 -20.40
C VAL A 558 -7.63 -1.39 -19.23
N GLU A 559 -8.40 -2.48 -19.25
CA GLU A 559 -8.38 -3.49 -18.18
C GLU A 559 -7.04 -4.23 -18.10
N LYS A 560 -6.40 -4.52 -19.26
CA LYS A 560 -5.03 -5.06 -19.27
C LYS A 560 -4.03 -4.09 -18.64
N LEU A 561 -4.14 -2.79 -18.94
CA LEU A 561 -3.28 -1.77 -18.33
C LEU A 561 -3.50 -1.65 -16.83
N ARG A 562 -4.76 -1.71 -16.39
CA ARG A 562 -5.14 -1.71 -14.97
C ARG A 562 -4.49 -2.88 -14.23
N TYR A 563 -4.62 -4.08 -14.78
CA TYR A 563 -3.99 -5.29 -14.25
C TYR A 563 -2.47 -5.16 -14.21
N ALA A 564 -1.84 -4.70 -15.29
CA ALA A 564 -0.39 -4.55 -15.35
C ALA A 564 0.14 -3.54 -14.32
N LEU A 565 -0.55 -2.40 -14.13
CA LEU A 565 -0.20 -1.40 -13.13
C LEU A 565 -0.35 -1.94 -11.71
N GLU A 566 -1.47 -2.60 -11.40
CA GLU A 566 -1.72 -3.22 -10.10
C GLU A 566 -0.64 -4.26 -9.80
N PHE A 567 -0.41 -5.20 -10.73
CA PHE A 567 0.53 -6.29 -10.55
C PHE A 567 1.97 -5.79 -10.37
N LEU A 568 2.46 -4.92 -11.25
CA LEU A 568 3.83 -4.37 -11.13
C LEU A 568 4.04 -3.57 -9.85
N SER A 569 2.99 -2.87 -9.40
CA SER A 569 3.03 -2.16 -8.12
C SER A 569 3.06 -3.15 -6.95
N LEU A 570 2.26 -4.22 -6.97
CA LEU A 570 2.23 -5.24 -5.92
C LEU A 570 3.56 -6.01 -5.80
N VAL A 571 4.22 -6.37 -6.90
CA VAL A 571 5.54 -7.03 -6.84
C VAL A 571 6.56 -6.11 -6.16
N ARG A 572 6.57 -4.82 -6.55
CA ARG A 572 7.43 -3.81 -5.91
C ARG A 572 7.10 -3.62 -4.44
N ILE A 573 5.81 -3.63 -4.10
CA ILE A 573 5.33 -3.46 -2.73
C ILE A 573 5.79 -4.62 -1.83
N ARG A 574 5.62 -5.85 -2.30
CA ARG A 574 6.01 -7.06 -1.58
C ARG A 574 7.51 -7.11 -1.36
N HIS A 575 8.30 -6.79 -2.39
CA HIS A 575 9.75 -6.68 -2.28
C HIS A 575 10.17 -5.71 -1.16
N GLN A 576 9.59 -4.50 -1.14
CA GLN A 576 9.89 -3.52 -0.11
C GLN A 576 9.47 -3.98 1.29
N ALA A 577 8.35 -4.68 1.42
CA ALA A 577 7.93 -5.25 2.71
C ALA A 577 8.90 -6.35 3.19
N MET A 578 9.33 -7.25 2.30
CA MET A 578 10.31 -8.30 2.60
C MET A 578 11.65 -7.72 3.05
N ASP A 579 12.09 -6.60 2.47
CA ASP A 579 13.29 -5.89 2.93
C ASP A 579 13.12 -5.33 4.34
N ILE A 580 11.99 -4.67 4.62
CA ILE A 580 11.69 -4.15 5.97
C ILE A 580 11.69 -5.29 7.00
N GLU A 581 10.98 -6.39 6.71
CA GLU A 581 10.86 -7.54 7.62
C GLU A 581 12.21 -8.21 7.88
N ALA A 582 13.10 -8.21 6.88
CA ALA A 582 14.45 -8.73 7.01
C ALA A 582 15.48 -7.71 7.55
N GLY A 583 15.05 -6.51 7.92
CA GLY A 583 15.92 -5.45 8.43
C GLY A 583 16.90 -4.88 7.39
N ARG A 584 16.61 -5.05 6.09
CA ARG A 584 17.34 -4.44 4.98
C ARG A 584 16.73 -3.08 4.63
N GLU A 585 17.51 -2.22 3.99
CA GLU A 585 16.97 -0.96 3.48
C GLU A 585 16.19 -1.24 2.18
N PRO A 586 14.90 -0.88 2.10
CA PRO A 586 14.09 -1.21 0.93
C PRO A 586 14.54 -0.46 -0.32
N ASP A 587 14.43 -1.10 -1.48
CA ASP A 587 14.75 -0.48 -2.76
C ASP A 587 13.65 -0.71 -3.82
N ASN A 588 14.01 -0.58 -5.11
CA ASN A 588 13.09 -0.83 -6.23
C ASN A 588 13.60 -1.95 -7.15
N ASP A 589 14.66 -2.63 -6.77
CA ASP A 589 15.44 -3.56 -7.58
C ASP A 589 15.13 -4.99 -7.14
N ILE A 590 14.38 -5.71 -7.97
CA ILE A 590 14.08 -7.12 -7.71
C ILE A 590 15.08 -8.03 -8.40
N GLU A 591 15.34 -9.18 -7.80
CA GLU A 591 16.03 -10.29 -8.44
C GLU A 591 15.00 -11.28 -8.99
N PRO A 592 14.81 -11.38 -10.32
CA PRO A 592 13.78 -12.26 -10.88
C PRO A 592 13.95 -13.72 -10.45
N GLU A 593 15.18 -14.18 -10.24
CA GLU A 593 15.51 -15.55 -9.82
C GLU A 593 14.99 -15.89 -8.42
N LYS A 594 14.79 -14.89 -7.55
CA LYS A 594 14.24 -15.05 -6.20
C LYS A 594 12.70 -15.05 -6.17
N ILE A 595 12.06 -14.82 -7.31
CA ILE A 595 10.61 -14.78 -7.46
C ILE A 595 10.11 -16.11 -8.05
N SER A 596 8.94 -16.58 -7.59
CA SER A 596 8.32 -17.82 -8.08
C SER A 596 8.15 -17.83 -9.60
N ALA A 597 8.16 -19.02 -10.23
CA ALA A 597 8.01 -19.14 -11.68
C ALA A 597 6.68 -18.52 -12.20
N ALA A 598 5.58 -18.75 -11.49
CA ALA A 598 4.26 -18.19 -11.80
C ALA A 598 4.24 -16.65 -11.72
N GLU A 599 4.86 -16.07 -10.70
CA GLU A 599 4.95 -14.61 -10.55
C GLU A 599 5.92 -14.01 -11.58
N ARG A 600 7.03 -14.67 -11.91
CA ARG A 600 7.91 -14.29 -13.04
C ARG A 600 7.18 -14.29 -14.39
N HIS A 601 6.34 -15.28 -14.65
CA HIS A 601 5.52 -15.34 -15.87
C HIS A 601 4.53 -14.17 -15.92
N SER A 602 3.80 -13.95 -14.83
CA SER A 602 2.86 -12.83 -14.70
C SER A 602 3.55 -11.47 -14.85
N LEU A 603 4.79 -11.35 -14.37
CA LEU A 603 5.64 -10.18 -14.53
C LEU A 603 6.00 -9.92 -16.00
N LYS A 604 6.37 -10.98 -16.74
CA LYS A 604 6.60 -10.88 -18.20
C LYS A 604 5.34 -10.44 -18.93
N ASP A 605 4.18 -10.98 -18.56
CA ASP A 605 2.89 -10.60 -19.15
C ASP A 605 2.56 -9.12 -18.89
N ALA A 606 2.74 -8.64 -17.67
CA ALA A 606 2.53 -7.23 -17.34
C ALA A 606 3.47 -6.30 -18.14
N PHE A 607 4.75 -6.66 -18.27
CA PHE A 607 5.67 -5.90 -19.13
C PHE A 607 5.33 -6.00 -20.62
N GLN A 608 4.75 -7.12 -21.07
CA GLN A 608 4.30 -7.28 -22.45
C GLN A 608 3.09 -6.40 -22.74
N VAL A 609 2.17 -6.24 -21.78
CA VAL A 609 1.06 -5.27 -21.85
C VAL A 609 1.62 -3.85 -21.98
N LEU A 610 2.56 -3.46 -21.12
CA LEU A 610 3.24 -2.15 -21.20
C LEU A 610 3.90 -1.94 -22.58
N SER A 611 4.64 -2.94 -23.07
CA SER A 611 5.28 -2.88 -24.40
C SER A 611 4.26 -2.64 -25.53
N ASN A 612 3.13 -3.35 -25.49
CA ASN A 612 2.08 -3.20 -26.50
C ASN A 612 1.38 -1.84 -26.40
N ALA A 613 1.15 -1.35 -25.19
CA ALA A 613 0.60 -0.01 -24.96
C ALA A 613 1.54 1.08 -25.47
N GLN A 614 2.85 0.95 -25.30
CA GLN A 614 3.84 1.86 -25.89
C GLN A 614 3.84 1.84 -27.43
N LYS A 615 3.65 0.67 -28.06
CA LYS A 615 3.48 0.59 -29.51
C LYS A 615 2.22 1.33 -29.96
N PHE A 616 1.11 1.18 -29.24
CA PHE A 616 -0.12 1.92 -29.50
C PHE A 616 0.07 3.43 -29.31
N LEU A 617 0.75 3.85 -28.24
CA LEU A 617 1.08 5.25 -27.97
C LEU A 617 1.84 5.88 -29.14
N ARG A 618 2.85 5.18 -29.68
CA ARG A 618 3.63 5.61 -30.85
C ARG A 618 2.78 5.78 -32.12
N PHE A 619 1.82 4.86 -32.34
CA PHE A 619 0.91 4.93 -33.48
C PHE A 619 -0.09 6.09 -33.34
N ARG A 620 -0.64 6.29 -32.14
CA ARG A 620 -1.69 7.28 -31.87
C ARG A 620 -1.19 8.73 -31.88
N TYR A 621 0.05 8.95 -31.47
CA TYR A 621 0.67 10.27 -31.40
C TYR A 621 1.96 10.31 -32.26
N PRO A 622 1.81 10.36 -33.60
CA PRO A 622 2.96 10.36 -34.50
C PRO A 622 3.79 11.63 -34.33
N SER A 623 5.11 11.50 -34.54
CA SER A 623 6.01 12.65 -34.57
C SER A 623 5.59 13.59 -35.70
N LEU A 624 5.25 14.84 -35.38
CA LEU A 624 5.11 15.86 -36.42
C LEU A 624 6.47 16.02 -37.14
N PRO A 625 6.51 16.11 -38.48
CA PRO A 625 7.74 16.38 -39.21
C PRO A 625 8.36 17.65 -38.65
N ALA A 626 9.68 17.64 -38.40
CA ALA A 626 10.39 18.86 -38.07
C ALA A 626 10.07 19.89 -39.16
N VAL A 627 9.43 21.00 -38.78
CA VAL A 627 9.19 22.12 -39.68
C VAL A 627 10.57 22.51 -40.22
N ARG A 628 10.83 22.21 -41.49
CA ARG A 628 11.99 22.75 -42.19
C ARG A 628 11.86 24.26 -42.06
N LYS A 629 12.76 24.90 -41.31
CA LYS A 629 12.92 26.35 -41.37
C LYS A 629 13.20 26.66 -42.85
N LEU A 630 12.25 27.31 -43.50
CA LEU A 630 12.41 27.91 -44.82
C LEU A 630 13.29 29.15 -44.71
#